data_AF-A0A915KHL0-F1
#
_entry.id   AF-A0A915KHL0-F1
#
_cell.length_a   1.000
_cell.length_b   1.000
_cell.length_c   1.000
_cell.angle_alpha   90.00
_cell.angle_beta   90.00
_cell.angle_gamma   90.00
#
_symmetry.space_group_name_H-M   'P 1'
#
loop_
_entity.id
_entity.type
_entity.pdbx_description
1 polymer ?
#
loop_
_entity_poly.entity_id
_entity_poly.type
_entity_poly.pdbx_seq_one_letter_code
_entity_poly.pdbx_strand_id
1 'polypeptide(L)'
;MVKSKDAKGFLIDGYPRDVVQGQKFEAEIWECSLVVYFDVSDATMTKRLLGRAITSGRIDDNEETIKKRLVTFHSQTKPVVDYYDQKKKLVT
;
A
#
# COMPACT_ATOMS: atom_id res chain seq x y z
N MET A 1 -15.72 0.25 17.88
CA MET A 1 -15.56 0.78 16.51
C MET A 1 -16.51 1.97 16.34
N VAL A 2 -15.99 3.18 16.14
CA VAL A 2 -16.83 4.36 15.87
C VAL A 2 -17.41 4.17 14.48
N LYS A 3 -18.71 3.86 14.40
CA LYS A 3 -19.42 3.88 13.11
C LYS A 3 -19.55 5.34 12.70
N SER A 4 -18.87 5.73 11.62
CA SER A 4 -19.21 6.99 10.94
C SER A 4 -20.58 6.78 10.31
N LYS A 5 -21.63 7.34 10.92
CA LYS A 5 -23.04 7.07 10.55
C LYS A 5 -23.35 7.46 9.10
N ASP A 6 -22.57 8.37 8.53
CA ASP A 6 -22.80 8.95 7.20
C ASP A 6 -21.77 8.53 6.15
N ALA A 7 -20.76 7.73 6.53
CA ALA A 7 -19.74 7.27 5.58
C ALA A 7 -20.32 6.21 4.63
N LYS A 8 -20.19 6.45 3.32
CA LYS A 8 -20.59 5.51 2.27
C LYS A 8 -19.58 4.37 2.04
N GLY A 9 -18.39 4.49 2.61
CA GLY A 9 -17.29 3.54 2.47
C GLY A 9 -16.01 4.10 3.08
N PHE A 10 -14.96 3.27 3.10
CA PHE A 10 -13.64 3.64 3.62
C PHE A 10 -12.58 3.35 2.58
N LEU A 11 -11.70 4.33 2.34
CA LEU A 11 -10.46 4.13 1.60
C LEU A 11 -9.33 3.97 2.62
N ILE A 12 -8.70 2.80 2.61
CA ILE A 12 -7.55 2.52 3.46
C ILE A 12 -6.29 2.64 2.58
N ASP A 13 -5.55 3.74 2.74
CA ASP A 13 -4.37 4.02 1.94
C ASP A 13 -3.09 3.46 2.58
N GLY A 14 -2.26 2.79 1.79
CA GLY A 14 -0.95 2.28 2.21
C GLY A 14 -0.98 1.11 3.21
N TYR A 15 -2.12 0.43 3.34
CA TYR A 15 -2.33 -0.75 4.18
C TYR A 15 -3.23 -1.77 3.46
N PRO A 16 -3.00 -3.08 3.63
CA PRO A 16 -1.97 -3.71 4.45
C PRO A 16 -0.59 -3.73 3.75
N ARG A 17 0.48 -3.79 4.55
CA ARG A 17 1.87 -3.86 4.05
C ARG A 17 2.47 -5.26 4.06
N ASP A 18 1.78 -6.21 4.66
CA ASP A 18 2.07 -7.64 4.62
C ASP A 18 0.76 -8.44 4.72
N VAL A 19 0.81 -9.73 4.40
CA VAL A 19 -0.39 -10.59 4.35
C VAL A 19 -1.04 -10.77 5.73
N VAL A 20 -0.24 -10.82 6.79
CA VAL A 20 -0.73 -11.04 8.17
C VAL A 20 -1.54 -9.83 8.63
N GLN A 21 -1.11 -8.62 8.27
CA GLN A 21 -1.88 -7.39 8.50
C GLN A 21 -3.26 -7.46 7.82
N GLY A 22 -3.31 -7.87 6.55
CA GLY A 22 -4.58 -8.02 5.82
C GLY A 22 -5.52 -9.05 6.48
N GLN A 23 -4.98 -10.21 6.86
CA GLN A 23 -5.74 -11.25 7.56
C GLN A 23 -6.31 -10.75 8.90
N LYS A 24 -5.51 -10.04 9.70
CA LYS A 24 -5.95 -9.48 10.99
C LYS A 24 -7.01 -8.40 10.80
N PHE A 25 -6.85 -7.53 9.81
CA PHE A 25 -7.84 -6.50 9.50
C PHE A 25 -9.19 -7.12 9.15
N GLU A 26 -9.21 -8.16 8.32
CA GLU A 26 -10.46 -8.85 7.96
C GLU A 26 -11.10 -9.58 9.15
N ALA A 27 -10.28 -10.14 10.05
CA ALA A 27 -10.76 -10.85 11.24
C ALA A 27 -11.30 -9.92 12.33
N GLU A 28 -10.67 -8.76 12.54
CA GLU A 28 -10.93 -7.90 13.70
C GLU A 28 -11.75 -6.64 13.35
N ILE A 29 -11.70 -6.18 12.10
CA ILE A 29 -12.29 -4.92 11.67
C ILE A 29 -13.41 -5.16 10.67
N TRP A 30 -13.06 -5.55 9.43
CA TRP A 30 -14.03 -5.75 8.36
C TRP A 30 -13.42 -6.46 7.14
N GLU A 31 -14.23 -7.26 6.44
CA GLU A 31 -13.80 -7.91 5.21
C GLU A 31 -13.53 -6.89 4.09
N CYS A 32 -12.32 -6.92 3.50
CA CYS A 32 -11.98 -6.06 2.38
C CYS A 32 -12.89 -6.34 1.17
N SER A 33 -13.48 -5.30 0.58
CA SER A 33 -14.34 -5.44 -0.61
C SER A 33 -13.57 -5.34 -1.93
N LEU A 34 -12.52 -4.51 -1.98
CA LEU A 34 -11.75 -4.22 -3.18
C LEU A 34 -10.35 -3.70 -2.80
N VAL A 35 -9.34 -4.10 -3.55
CA VAL A 35 -7.98 -3.57 -3.50
C VAL A 35 -7.64 -2.96 -4.85
N VAL A 36 -7.25 -1.68 -4.85
CA VAL A 36 -6.74 -0.99 -6.04
C VAL A 36 -5.21 -1.02 -5.98
N TYR A 37 -4.58 -1.64 -6.96
CA TYR A 37 -3.14 -1.79 -7.04
C TYR A 37 -2.55 -0.99 -8.20
N PHE A 38 -1.82 0.06 -7.87
CA PHE A 38 -1.09 0.80 -8.90
C PHE A 38 0.21 0.08 -9.26
N ASP A 39 0.21 -0.63 -10.38
CA ASP A 39 1.43 -1.26 -10.91
C ASP A 39 2.32 -0.21 -11.59
N VAL A 40 3.40 0.16 -10.92
CA VAL A 40 4.33 1.21 -11.33
C VAL A 40 5.75 0.67 -11.20
N SER A 41 6.58 0.91 -12.21
CA SER A 41 7.96 0.46 -12.19
C SER A 41 8.81 1.14 -11.10
N ASP A 42 9.78 0.42 -10.55
CA ASP A 42 10.74 0.92 -9.57
C ASP A 42 11.47 2.19 -10.04
N ALA A 43 11.80 2.27 -11.33
CA ALA A 43 12.42 3.45 -11.93
C ALA A 43 11.50 4.68 -11.85
N THR A 44 10.21 4.49 -12.13
CA THR A 44 9.21 5.57 -12.05
C THR A 44 8.97 5.98 -10.60
N MET A 45 8.85 5.02 -9.68
CA MET A 45 8.69 5.30 -8.25
C MET A 45 9.90 6.06 -7.70
N THR A 46 11.12 5.62 -8.00
CA THR A 46 12.37 6.27 -7.58
C THR A 46 12.43 7.70 -8.08
N LYS A 47 12.17 7.93 -9.38
CA LYS A 47 12.15 9.27 -9.97
C LYS A 47 11.14 10.19 -9.26
N ARG A 48 9.94 9.69 -8.95
CA ARG A 48 8.90 10.46 -8.27
C ARG A 48 9.29 10.79 -6.82
N LEU A 49 9.87 9.85 -6.09
CA LEU A 49 10.30 10.06 -4.70
C LEU A 49 11.44 11.07 -4.62
N LEU A 50 12.45 10.97 -5.50
CA LEU A 50 13.52 11.98 -5.59
C LEU A 50 12.97 13.36 -5.95
N GLY A 51 12.02 13.44 -6.89
CA GLY A 51 11.34 14.70 -7.20
C GLY A 51 10.60 15.27 -6.00
N ARG A 52 9.92 14.41 -5.21
CA ARG A 52 9.21 14.81 -4.00
C ARG A 52 10.16 15.36 -2.93
N ALA A 53 11.34 14.77 -2.76
CA ALA A 53 12.36 15.26 -1.85
C ALA A 53 12.69 16.74 -2.11
N ILE A 54 12.79 17.12 -3.39
CA ILE A 54 13.08 18.49 -3.83
C ILE A 54 11.87 19.41 -3.59
N THR A 55 10.67 18.98 -3.95
CA THR A 55 9.48 19.85 -3.95
C THR A 55 8.84 20.04 -2.58
N SER A 56 8.94 19.06 -1.68
CA SER A 56 8.28 19.11 -0.36
C SER A 56 9.24 19.14 0.83
N GLY A 57 10.54 18.96 0.61
CA GLY A 57 11.54 18.90 1.68
C GLY A 57 11.46 17.63 2.53
N ARG A 58 10.84 16.54 2.02
CA ARG A 58 10.84 15.25 2.73
C ARG A 58 12.25 14.66 2.78
N ILE A 59 12.84 14.70 3.98
CA ILE A 59 14.22 14.26 4.24
C ILE A 59 14.45 12.75 4.06
N ASP A 60 13.38 11.95 4.18
CA ASP A 60 13.38 10.50 4.07
C ASP A 60 13.27 10.00 2.62
N ASP A 61 13.09 10.89 1.64
CA ASP A 61 13.09 10.55 0.21
C ASP A 61 14.50 10.64 -0.39
N ASN A 62 15.49 10.07 0.30
CA ASN A 62 16.87 9.91 -0.19
C ASN A 62 17.09 8.53 -0.83
N GLU A 63 18.13 8.39 -1.66
CA GLU A 63 18.41 7.16 -2.43
C GLU A 63 18.47 5.89 -1.57
N GLU A 64 19.16 5.96 -0.43
CA GLU A 64 19.32 4.83 0.48
C GLU A 64 17.96 4.37 1.05
N THR A 65 17.14 5.33 1.46
CA THR A 65 15.81 5.05 2.03
C THR A 65 14.84 4.56 0.97
N ILE A 66 14.89 5.13 -0.25
CA ILE A 66 14.08 4.68 -1.39
C ILE A 66 14.42 3.22 -1.73
N LYS A 67 15.71 2.88 -1.82
CA LYS A 67 16.14 1.51 -2.10
C LYS A 67 15.64 0.53 -1.04
N LYS A 68 15.76 0.88 0.25
CA LYS A 68 15.23 0.08 1.35
C LYS A 68 13.71 -0.10 1.24
N ARG A 69 12.97 0.98 0.92
CA ARG A 69 11.50 0.93 0.73
C ARG A 69 11.09 0.00 -0.41
N LEU A 70 11.78 0.04 -1.54
CA LEU A 70 11.49 -0.85 -2.67
C LEU A 70 11.77 -2.31 -2.32
N VAL A 71 12.88 -2.60 -1.63
CA VAL A 71 13.18 -3.96 -1.15
C VAL A 71 12.11 -4.46 -0.19
N THR A 72 11.70 -3.65 0.78
CA THR A 72 10.62 -3.99 1.72
C THR A 72 9.29 -4.20 0.97
N PHE A 73 8.96 -3.34 0.01
CA PHE A 73 7.75 -3.48 -0.79
C PHE A 73 7.73 -4.83 -1.53
N HIS A 74 8.78 -5.17 -2.26
CA HIS A 74 8.83 -6.42 -3.03
C HIS A 74 8.82 -7.66 -2.15
N SER A 75 9.48 -7.61 -1.00
CA SER A 75 9.58 -8.77 -0.10
C SER A 75 8.37 -8.98 0.80
N GLN A 76 7.68 -7.90 1.21
CA GLN A 76 6.60 -7.98 2.21
C GLN A 76 5.24 -7.56 1.66
N THR A 77 5.20 -6.51 0.85
CA THR A 77 3.95 -5.93 0.36
C THR A 77 3.48 -6.54 -0.95
N LYS A 78 4.36 -6.90 -1.88
CA LYS A 78 3.97 -7.56 -3.14
C LYS A 78 3.16 -8.85 -2.92
N PRO A 79 3.47 -9.73 -1.93
CA PRO A 79 2.62 -10.88 -1.61
C PRO A 79 1.17 -10.55 -1.23
N VAL A 80 0.89 -9.32 -0.77
CA VAL A 80 -0.49 -8.85 -0.52
C VAL A 80 -1.29 -8.78 -1.82
N VAL A 81 -0.65 -8.36 -2.92
CA VAL A 81 -1.28 -8.28 -4.25
C VAL A 81 -1.75 -9.67 -4.67
N ASP A 82 -0.86 -10.66 -4.61
CA ASP A 82 -1.17 -12.05 -4.98
C ASP A 82 -2.28 -12.64 -4.09
N TYR A 83 -2.24 -12.35 -2.78
CA TYR A 83 -3.25 -12.79 -1.83
C TYR A 83 -4.65 -12.28 -2.17
N TYR A 84 -4.78 -11.01 -2.55
CA TYR A 84 -6.06 -10.40 -2.90
C TYR A 84 -6.51 -10.70 -4.33
N ASP A 85 -5.58 -10.97 -5.25
CA ASP A 85 -5.86 -11.44 -6.60
C ASP A 85 -6.52 -12.82 -6.59
N GLN A 86 -5.99 -13.76 -5.79
CA GLN A 86 -6.58 -15.09 -5.60
C GLN A 86 -8.01 -15.04 -5.05
N LYS A 87 -8.34 -13.99 -4.27
CA LYS A 87 -9.69 -13.73 -3.75
C LYS A 87 -10.61 -13.02 -4.76
N LYS A 88 -10.13 -12.68 -5.96
CA LYS A 88 -10.84 -11.89 -6.98
C LYS A 88 -11.26 -10.50 -6.49
N LYS A 89 -10.44 -9.88 -5.64
CA LYS A 89 -10.68 -8.56 -5.05
C LYS A 89 -9.70 -7.50 -5.54
N LEU A 90 -8.77 -7.86 -6.41
CA LEU A 90 -7.75 -6.95 -6.94
C LEU A 90 -8.21 -6.31 -8.25
N VAL A 91 -7.98 -5.00 -8.38
CA VAL A 91 -8.01 -4.27 -9.66
C VAL A 91 -6.72 -3.48 -9.80
N THR A 92 -6.22 -3.36 -11.03
CA THR A 92 -4.94 -2.70 -11.36
C THR A 92 -5.17 -1.50 -12.25
#